data_AF-A0A7Y2ZJG4-F1
#
_entry.id   AF-A0A7Y2ZJG4-F1
#
_cell.length_a   1.000
_cell.length_b   1.000
_cell.length_c   1.000
_cell.angle_alpha   90.00
_cell.angle_beta   90.00
_cell.angle_gamma   90.00
#
_symmetry.space_group_name_H-M   'P 1'
#
loop_
_entity.id
_entity.type
_entity.pdbx_description
1 polymer ?
#
loop_
_entity_poly.entity_id
_entity_poly.type
_entity_poly.pdbx_seq_one_letter_code
_entity_poly.pdbx_strand_id
1 'polypeptide(L)' 'HAEVGEAGLGRVPGVIPLPSASRRLRLDDADRVDRMARRFEPDDCLLMDHGARAEWDGHRWTAVEAARLGEHA' A
#
# COMPACT_ATOMS: atom_id res chain seq x y z
N HIS A 1 2.21 -12.04 10.24
CA HIS A 1 2.42 -10.67 10.74
C HIS A 1 2.88 -9.84 9.55
N ALA A 2 2.43 -8.60 9.38
CA ALA A 2 2.97 -7.69 8.36
C ALA A 2 3.99 -6.78 9.05
N GLU A 3 5.23 -6.76 8.57
CA GLU A 3 6.35 -6.08 9.19
C GLU A 3 7.05 -5.22 8.14
N VAL A 4 7.36 -3.97 8.50
CA VAL A 4 8.36 -3.17 7.78
C VAL A 4 9.67 -3.43 8.49
N GLY A 5 10.66 -3.95 7.76
CA GLY A 5 11.95 -4.35 8.34
C GLY A 5 12.73 -3.13 8.84
N GLU A 6 13.14 -2.25 7.92
CA GLU A 6 13.83 -1.00 8.22
C GLU A 6 13.38 0.11 7.26
N ALA A 7 13.83 1.34 7.53
CA ALA A 7 13.67 2.44 6.60
C ALA A 7 14.27 2.10 5.24
N GLY A 8 13.48 2.25 4.17
CA GLY A 8 13.94 2.06 2.80
C GLY A 8 14.90 3.17 2.34
N LEU A 9 15.14 3.23 1.03
CA LEU A 9 16.05 4.22 0.42
C LEU A 9 15.61 5.69 0.52
N GLY A 10 14.45 5.97 1.12
CA GLY A 10 13.94 7.33 1.34
C GLY A 10 13.58 8.14 0.08
N ARG A 11 13.48 7.49 -1.10
CA ARG A 11 13.25 8.19 -2.38
C ARG A 11 11.78 8.53 -2.67
N VAL A 12 10.86 7.82 -2.04
CA VAL A 12 9.42 7.87 -2.29
C VAL A 12 8.76 8.01 -0.92
N PRO A 13 8.36 9.24 -0.51
CA PRO A 13 7.80 9.48 0.80
C PRO A 13 6.30 9.13 0.85
N GLY A 14 5.78 8.82 2.04
CA GLY A 14 4.33 8.78 2.29
C GLY A 14 3.61 7.52 1.84
N VAL A 15 4.32 6.50 1.33
CA VAL A 15 3.71 5.26 0.84
C VAL A 15 4.50 4.01 1.19
N ILE A 16 3.77 2.92 1.39
CA ILE A 16 4.29 1.56 1.52
C ILE A 16 3.82 0.74 0.31
N PRO A 17 4.68 0.49 -0.69
CA PRO A 17 4.32 -0.37 -1.80
C PRO A 17 4.22 -1.83 -1.34
N LEU A 18 3.14 -2.52 -1.70
CA LEU A 18 2.86 -3.92 -1.39
C LEU A 18 2.78 -4.73 -2.69
N PRO A 19 3.92 -5.28 -3.18
CA PRO A 19 3.97 -5.98 -4.45
C PRO A 19 3.21 -7.32 -4.44
N SER A 20 2.54 -7.62 -5.55
CA SER A 20 1.74 -8.84 -5.72
C SER A 20 0.71 -9.04 -4.60
N ALA A 21 0.06 -7.94 -4.17
CA ALA A 21 -0.83 -7.89 -3.02
C ALA A 21 -1.93 -8.95 -3.08
N SER A 22 -2.59 -9.12 -4.24
CA SER A 22 -3.65 -10.12 -4.44
C SER A 22 -3.23 -11.57 -4.14
N ARG A 23 -1.93 -11.87 -4.27
CA ARG A 23 -1.39 -13.22 -4.05
C ARG A 23 -0.82 -13.42 -2.65
N ARG A 24 -0.44 -12.33 -1.96
CA ARG A 24 0.25 -12.39 -0.66
C ARG A 24 -0.64 -11.98 0.51
N LEU A 25 -1.72 -11.25 0.25
CA LEU A 25 -2.60 -10.69 1.26
C LEU A 25 -4.01 -11.29 1.11
N ARG A 26 -4.64 -11.53 2.26
CA ARG A 26 -6.09 -11.82 2.32
C ARG A 26 -6.81 -10.49 2.30
N LEU A 27 -7.22 -10.05 1.11
CA LEU A 27 -7.87 -8.76 0.84
C LEU A 27 -9.40 -8.83 0.97
N ASP A 28 -9.94 -10.03 1.07
CA ASP A 28 -11.36 -10.34 1.28
C ASP A 28 -11.83 -10.17 2.74
N ASP A 29 -10.89 -9.95 3.66
CA ASP A 29 -11.14 -9.72 5.09
C ASP A 29 -10.95 -8.23 5.42
N ALA A 30 -12.05 -7.47 5.34
CA ALA A 30 -12.05 -6.02 5.54
C ALA A 30 -11.47 -5.58 6.89
N ASP A 31 -11.78 -6.31 7.97
CA ASP A 31 -11.25 -6.03 9.30
C ASP A 31 -9.72 -6.20 9.37
N ARG A 32 -9.19 -7.22 8.68
CA ARG A 32 -7.75 -7.46 8.58
C ARG A 32 -7.07 -6.40 7.72
N VAL A 33 -7.71 -5.99 6.63
CA VAL A 33 -7.27 -4.92 5.73
C VAL A 33 -7.18 -3.59 6.48
N ASP A 34 -8.22 -3.20 7.21
CA ASP A 34 -8.27 -1.96 8.00
C ASP A 34 -7.18 -1.93 9.08
N ARG A 35 -7.03 -3.01 9.86
CA ARG A 35 -5.94 -3.12 10.86
C ARG A 35 -4.55 -2.99 10.25
N MET A 36 -4.36 -3.53 9.05
CA MET A 36 -3.08 -3.43 8.35
C MET A 36 -2.83 -1.99 7.87
N ALA A 37 -3.84 -1.32 7.29
CA ALA A 37 -3.73 0.07 6.87
C ALA A 37 -3.36 0.99 8.06
N ARG A 38 -4.09 0.88 9.18
CA ARG A 38 -3.84 1.68 10.39
C ARG A 38 -2.45 1.50 10.98
N ARG A 39 -1.86 0.30 10.84
CA ARG A 39 -0.51 0.03 11.37
C ARG A 39 0.57 0.86 10.67
N PHE A 40 0.34 1.22 9.41
CA PHE A 40 1.31 1.94 8.60
C PHE A 40 1.01 3.44 8.49
N GLU A 41 -0.05 3.94 9.14
CA GLU A 41 -0.28 5.37 9.28
C GLU A 41 0.98 6.07 9.85
N PRO A 42 1.41 7.21 9.28
CA PRO A 42 0.69 8.01 8.28
C PRO A 42 0.90 7.62 6.82
N ASP A 43 1.71 6.59 6.52
CA ASP A 43 2.03 6.19 5.14
C ASP A 43 0.90 5.36 4.49
N ASP A 44 0.58 5.67 3.22
CA ASP A 44 -0.45 4.98 2.46
C ASP A 44 0.05 3.62 1.93
N CYS A 45 -0.64 2.53 2.26
CA CYS A 45 -0.38 1.21 1.67
C CYS A 45 -0.93 1.11 0.24
N LEU A 46 -0.05 0.92 -0.75
CA LEU A 46 -0.42 0.75 -2.15
C LEU A 46 -0.33 -0.71 -2.57
N LEU A 47 -1.45 -1.30 -2.98
CA LEU A 47 -1.52 -2.64 -3.54
C LEU A 47 -1.03 -2.62 -4.98
N MET A 48 0.13 -3.22 -5.22
CA MET A 48 0.83 -3.19 -6.50
C MET A 48 0.86 -4.58 -7.13
N ASP A 49 -0.25 -4.96 -7.74
CA ASP A 49 -0.29 -6.16 -8.59
C ASP A 49 0.43 -5.94 -9.92
N HIS A 50 0.56 -7.00 -10.71
CA HIS A 50 1.32 -6.92 -11.97
C HIS A 50 0.72 -5.88 -12.92
N GLY A 51 1.54 -4.94 -13.37
CA GLY A 51 1.12 -3.82 -14.24
C GLY A 51 0.70 -2.56 -13.49
N ALA A 52 0.47 -2.66 -12.17
CA ALA A 52 0.10 -1.52 -11.34
C ALA A 52 1.24 -0.48 -11.27
N ARG A 53 0.87 0.80 -11.32
CA ARG A 53 1.79 1.92 -11.10
C ARG A 53 1.18 2.95 -10.16
N ALA A 54 2.03 3.81 -9.61
CA ALA A 54 1.59 4.98 -8.86
C ALA A 54 2.36 6.18 -9.37
N GLU A 55 1.66 7.30 -9.51
CA GLU A 55 2.20 8.55 -10.03
C GLU A 55 2.19 9.58 -8.92
N TRP A 56 3.26 10.38 -8.83
CA TRP A 56 3.39 11.46 -7.86
C TRP A 56 3.27 12.80 -8.57
N ASP A 57 2.35 13.64 -8.12
CA ASP A 57 2.11 14.96 -8.70
C ASP A 57 2.87 16.11 -7.99
N GLY A 58 3.63 15.81 -6.95
CA GLY A 58 4.26 16.81 -6.07
C GLY A 58 3.63 16.89 -4.68
N HIS A 59 2.42 16.38 -4.50
CA HIS A 59 1.64 16.48 -3.28
C HIS A 59 0.99 15.16 -2.84
N ARG A 60 0.56 14.33 -3.79
CA ARG A 60 -0.10 13.06 -3.49
C ARG A 60 0.28 11.96 -4.48
N TRP A 61 0.32 10.74 -3.96
CA TRP A 61 0.39 9.55 -4.80
C TRP A 61 -0.99 9.24 -5.36
N THR A 62 -1.09 9.14 -6.68
CA THR A 62 -2.27 8.64 -7.38
C THR A 62 -2.00 7.22 -7.84
N ALA A 63 -2.84 6.30 -7.39
CA ALA A 63 -2.78 4.91 -7.78
C ALA A 63 -3.36 4.75 -9.20
N VAL A 64 -2.61 4.14 -10.11
CA VAL A 64 -3.02 3.89 -11.50
C VAL A 64 -2.89 2.41 -11.76
N GLU A 65 -4.02 1.71 -11.87
CA GLU A 65 -4.07 0.23 -11.85
C GLU A 65 -3.47 -0.38 -10.56
N ALA A 66 -3.11 0.46 -9.60
CA ALA A 66 -2.87 0.15 -8.20
C ALA A 66 -4.10 0.58 -7.39
N ALA A 67 -4.20 0.11 -6.16
CA ALA A 67 -5.27 0.52 -5.27
C ALA A 67 -4.79 0.74 -3.84
N ARG A 68 -5.47 1.61 -3.09
CA ARG A 68 -5.12 1.88 -1.69
C ARG A 68 -5.77 0.86 -0.78
N LEU A 69 -5.02 0.38 0.20
CA LEU A 69 -5.52 -0.64 1.12
C LEU A 69 -6.75 -0.15 1.92
N GLY A 70 -6.78 1.12 2.33
CA GLY A 70 -7.94 1.69 3.03
C GLY A 70 -9.19 1.92 2.17
N GLU A 71 -9.05 1.86 0.84
CA GLU A 71 -10.17 2.01 -0.13
C GLU A 71 -10.69 0.64 -0.61
N HIS A 72 -10.08 -0.45 -0.16
CA HIS A 72 -10.39 -1.84 -0.55
C HIS A 72 -11.34 -2.58 0.43
N ALA A 73 -11.78 -1.91 1.50
CA ALA A 73 -12.71 -2.45 2.49
C ALA A 73 -14.17 -2.31 2.06
#